data_AF-A0A9J5Y3K4-F1
#
_entry.id   AF-A0A9J5Y3K4-F1
#
_cell.length_a   1.000
_cell.length_b   1.000
_cell.length_c   1.000
_cell.angle_alpha   90.00
_cell.angle_beta   90.00
_cell.angle_gamma   90.00
#
_symmetry.space_group_name_H-M   'P 1'
#
loop_
_entity.id
_entity.type
_entity.pdbx_description
1 polymer ?
#
loop_
_entity_poly.entity_id
_entity_poly.type
_entity_poly.pdbx_seq_one_letter_code
_entity_poly.pdbx_strand_id
1 'polypeptide(L)'
;MMSDVPLSSLSVDTFTIFLLVYQYICGMFLKFTSTGSLYTGSPLTHFGAGNGGPTPCSSAAKELYMMERSEWVELFVREMTSASNIDDAKARASLALEAFEKSICARATEAAARNFQQEHIMLKQQVEDLLQENNILKRAFAVQHERQKEFEDRGNEVNQLKQMVAQYQEQLRTLEVNNYALTMHLKQAQQGNSIPGRFHPDVF
;
A
#
# COMPACT_ATOMS: atom_id res chain seq x y z
N MET A 1 -35.04 -39.69 7.78
CA MET A 1 -35.01 -38.29 8.26
C MET A 1 -33.59 -37.79 8.12
N MET A 2 -33.25 -37.27 6.94
CA MET A 2 -31.99 -36.58 6.68
C MET A 2 -32.40 -35.36 5.87
N SER A 3 -32.32 -34.21 6.53
CA SER A 3 -32.76 -32.93 6.01
C SER A 3 -31.62 -32.36 5.17
N ASP A 4 -31.85 -32.21 3.87
CA ASP A 4 -30.97 -31.45 2.97
C ASP A 4 -30.95 -29.98 3.42
N VAL A 5 -29.78 -29.52 3.86
CA VAL A 5 -29.51 -28.10 4.13
C VAL A 5 -29.06 -27.46 2.81
N PRO A 6 -29.73 -26.40 2.32
CA PRO A 6 -29.41 -25.84 1.02
C PRO A 6 -28.09 -25.05 1.08
N LEU A 7 -27.14 -25.45 0.23
CA LEU A 7 -25.82 -24.84 0.00
C LEU A 7 -25.84 -23.38 -0.48
N SER A 8 -27.01 -22.75 -0.62
CA SER A 8 -27.16 -21.37 -1.07
C SER A 8 -27.01 -20.32 0.03
N SER A 9 -27.05 -20.70 1.32
CA SER A 9 -26.90 -19.75 2.44
C SER A 9 -25.43 -19.40 2.75
N LEU A 10 -24.49 -20.34 2.59
CA LEU A 10 -23.08 -20.11 2.92
C LEU A 10 -22.36 -19.13 1.96
N SER A 11 -22.84 -18.97 0.73
CA SER A 11 -22.23 -18.06 -0.25
C SER A 11 -22.50 -16.59 0.06
N VAL A 12 -23.64 -16.28 0.69
CA VAL A 12 -24.05 -14.90 0.98
C VAL A 12 -23.35 -14.41 2.25
N ASP A 13 -23.19 -15.27 3.25
CA ASP A 13 -22.51 -14.92 4.50
C ASP A 13 -21.03 -14.61 4.29
N THR A 14 -20.34 -15.41 3.47
CA THR A 14 -18.92 -15.18 3.16
C THR A 14 -18.71 -13.87 2.39
N PHE A 15 -19.61 -13.54 1.46
CA PHE A 15 -19.55 -12.30 0.69
C PHE A 15 -19.86 -11.08 1.56
N THR A 16 -20.81 -11.21 2.49
CA THR A 16 -21.18 -10.14 3.42
C THR A 16 -20.06 -9.88 4.42
N ILE A 17 -19.41 -10.92 4.94
CA ILE A 17 -18.23 -10.80 5.80
C ILE A 17 -17.08 -10.12 5.04
N PHE A 18 -16.86 -10.47 3.77
CA PHE A 18 -15.84 -9.84 2.95
C PHE A 18 -16.12 -8.35 2.73
N LEU A 19 -17.38 -7.98 2.45
CA LEU A 19 -17.80 -6.59 2.32
C LEU A 19 -17.67 -5.80 3.63
N LEU A 20 -18.00 -6.41 4.78
CA LEU A 20 -17.89 -5.75 6.08
C LEU A 20 -16.43 -5.53 6.50
N VAL A 21 -15.57 -6.53 6.30
CA VAL A 21 -14.13 -6.40 6.53
C VAL A 21 -13.53 -5.35 5.59
N TYR A 22 -13.96 -5.33 4.33
CA TYR A 22 -13.55 -4.33 3.35
C TYR A 22 -13.99 -2.91 3.73
N GLN A 23 -15.26 -2.72 4.14
CA GLN A 23 -15.81 -1.43 4.59
C GLN A 23 -15.06 -0.91 5.83
N TYR A 24 -14.74 -1.80 6.77
CA TYR A 24 -13.98 -1.47 7.98
C TYR A 24 -12.55 -1.02 7.66
N ILE A 25 -11.86 -1.74 6.77
CA ILE A 25 -10.50 -1.40 6.33
C ILE A 25 -10.50 -0.07 5.55
N CYS A 26 -11.46 0.13 4.63
CA CYS A 26 -11.62 1.39 3.90
C CYS A 26 -11.87 2.60 4.81
N GLY A 27 -12.75 2.46 5.80
CA GLY A 27 -13.04 3.52 6.76
C GLY A 27 -11.84 3.88 7.64
N MET A 28 -10.97 2.91 7.94
CA MET A 28 -9.75 3.14 8.70
C MET A 28 -8.67 3.85 7.87
N PHE A 29 -8.54 3.51 6.59
CA PHE A 29 -7.51 4.06 5.72
C PHE A 29 -7.83 5.50 5.24
N LEU A 30 -9.10 5.84 5.02
CA LEU A 30 -9.54 7.21 4.70
C LEU A 30 -9.24 8.19 5.85
N LYS A 31 -9.30 7.72 7.11
CA LYS A 31 -8.92 8.52 8.28
C LYS A 31 -7.41 8.72 8.40
N PHE A 32 -6.60 7.80 7.87
CA PHE A 32 -5.15 7.87 7.88
C PHE A 32 -4.59 8.78 6.78
N THR A 33 -5.23 8.84 5.60
CA THR A 33 -4.82 9.77 4.52
C THR A 33 -5.16 11.22 4.85
N SER A 34 -6.25 11.49 5.58
CA SER A 34 -6.61 12.85 6.00
C SER A 34 -5.62 13.47 7.00
N THR A 35 -4.84 12.66 7.73
CA THR A 35 -3.83 13.11 8.71
C THR A 35 -2.40 13.12 8.16
N GLY A 36 -2.13 12.50 7.01
CA GLY A 36 -0.78 12.35 6.44
C GLY A 36 -0.29 13.47 5.51
N SER A 37 -1.06 14.54 5.29
CA SER A 37 -0.75 15.58 4.29
C SER A 37 0.08 16.76 4.85
N LEU A 38 1.22 16.50 5.50
CA LEU A 38 2.12 17.57 5.97
C LEU A 38 3.62 17.19 5.91
N TYR A 39 4.09 16.55 4.84
CA TYR A 39 5.54 16.55 4.54
C TYR A 39 5.78 16.60 3.03
N THR A 40 5.60 17.79 2.46
CA THR A 40 6.16 18.14 1.16
C THR A 40 7.61 18.55 1.37
N GLY A 41 8.55 17.65 1.09
CA GLY A 41 9.98 17.96 1.11
C GLY A 41 10.36 18.84 -0.09
N SER A 42 10.81 20.06 0.19
CA SER A 42 11.44 20.94 -0.80
C SER A 42 12.87 20.47 -1.17
N PRO A 43 13.38 20.80 -2.37
CA PRO A 43 14.68 20.33 -2.83
C PRO A 43 15.81 21.22 -2.30
N LEU A 44 16.79 20.63 -1.59
CA LEU A 44 18.04 21.30 -1.26
C LEU A 44 18.99 21.23 -2.47
N THR A 45 19.16 22.38 -3.11
CA THR A 45 20.35 22.74 -3.87
C THR A 45 21.48 23.11 -2.90
N HIS A 46 22.73 22.74 -3.20
CA HIS A 46 23.91 23.64 -3.22
C HIS A 46 25.26 22.88 -3.18
N PHE A 47 26.04 23.10 -4.25
CA PHE A 47 27.51 23.23 -4.38
C PHE A 47 28.49 22.14 -3.95
N GLY A 48 29.52 22.02 -4.80
CA GLY A 48 30.90 22.06 -4.32
C GLY A 48 31.80 20.92 -4.80
N ALA A 49 31.91 20.69 -6.11
CA ALA A 49 32.93 19.81 -6.67
C ALA A 49 34.32 20.49 -6.60
N GLY A 50 34.98 20.37 -5.45
CA GLY A 50 36.41 20.60 -5.32
C GLY A 50 37.17 19.36 -5.76
N ASN A 51 37.73 19.39 -6.97
CA ASN A 51 38.69 18.40 -7.45
C ASN A 51 39.99 18.50 -6.64
N GLY A 52 40.23 17.52 -5.76
CA GLY A 52 41.54 17.20 -5.22
C GLY A 52 41.89 15.78 -5.65
N GLY A 53 42.75 15.64 -6.66
CA GLY A 53 43.22 14.34 -7.14
C GLY A 53 43.96 13.56 -6.04
N PRO A 54 43.99 12.22 -6.12
CA PRO A 54 44.72 11.43 -5.15
C PRO A 54 46.22 11.58 -5.42
N THR A 55 46.92 12.30 -4.54
CA THR A 55 48.37 12.19 -4.41
C THR A 55 48.71 10.73 -4.11
N PRO A 56 49.59 10.06 -4.87
CA PRO A 56 50.02 8.70 -4.53
C PRO A 56 50.86 8.77 -3.25
N CYS A 57 50.26 8.46 -2.10
CA CYS A 57 51.04 8.23 -0.89
C CYS A 57 51.90 6.98 -1.10
N SER A 58 53.22 7.21 -1.02
CA SER A 58 54.33 6.26 -0.95
C SER A 58 53.94 4.83 -0.54
N SER A 59 54.34 3.86 -1.35
CA SER A 59 54.10 2.42 -1.17
C SER A 59 54.52 1.88 0.21
N ALA A 60 55.51 2.51 0.86
CA ALA A 60 56.00 2.11 2.18
C ALA A 60 54.99 2.32 3.33
N ALA A 61 54.11 3.32 3.23
CA ALA A 61 53.07 3.55 4.24
C ALA A 61 51.91 2.55 4.13
N LYS A 62 51.72 1.97 2.94
CA LYS A 62 50.69 0.97 2.65
C LYS A 62 51.14 -0.44 3.07
N GLU A 63 52.45 -0.71 3.04
CA GLU A 63 53.06 -1.95 3.51
C GLU A 63 52.91 -2.14 5.03
N LEU A 64 53.12 -1.10 5.84
CA LEU A 64 52.91 -1.17 7.31
C LEU A 64 51.44 -1.38 7.72
N TYR A 65 50.50 -1.03 6.84
CA TYR A 65 49.08 -1.01 7.15
C TYR A 65 48.40 -2.38 7.02
N MET A 66 48.97 -3.26 6.18
CA MET A 66 48.43 -4.59 5.90
C MET A 66 49.19 -5.70 6.61
N MET A 67 50.17 -5.35 7.45
CA MET A 67 50.98 -6.34 8.16
C MET A 67 50.12 -7.21 9.08
N GLU A 68 50.26 -8.52 8.95
CA GLU A 68 49.59 -9.48 9.82
C GLU A 68 50.22 -9.51 11.21
N ARG A 69 49.51 -10.11 12.17
CA ARG A 69 49.99 -10.21 13.57
C ARG A 69 51.40 -10.80 13.66
N SER A 70 51.69 -11.83 12.86
CA SER A 70 52.99 -12.50 12.80
C SER A 70 54.11 -11.56 12.36
N GLU A 71 53.86 -10.76 11.33
CA GLU A 71 54.83 -9.81 10.77
C GLU A 71 55.16 -8.68 11.74
N TRP A 72 54.16 -8.19 12.49
CA TRP A 72 54.37 -7.24 13.58
C TRP A 72 55.20 -7.83 14.72
N VAL A 73 54.97 -9.10 15.08
CA VAL A 73 55.75 -9.79 16.12
C VAL A 73 57.21 -9.97 15.68
N GLU A 74 57.43 -10.39 14.43
CA GLU A 74 58.78 -10.55 13.87
C GLU A 74 59.53 -9.22 13.79
N LEU A 75 58.86 -8.16 13.32
CA LEU A 75 59.43 -6.80 13.25
C LEU A 75 59.79 -6.28 14.65
N PHE A 76 58.91 -6.48 15.63
CA PHE A 76 59.13 -6.05 17.01
C PHE A 76 60.34 -6.76 17.64
N VAL A 77 60.42 -8.09 17.51
CA VAL A 77 61.53 -8.88 18.03
C VAL A 77 62.84 -8.52 17.33
N ARG A 78 62.83 -8.32 16.01
CA ARG A 78 64.00 -7.90 15.24
C ARG A 78 64.53 -6.53 15.69
N GLU A 79 63.65 -5.54 15.84
CA GLU A 79 64.03 -4.19 16.26
C GLU A 79 64.65 -4.19 17.67
N MET A 80 64.04 -4.90 18.62
CA MET A 80 64.58 -5.00 19.98
C MET A 80 65.89 -5.78 20.06
N THR A 81 66.05 -6.86 19.29
CA THR A 81 67.28 -7.67 19.28
C THR A 81 68.46 -6.90 18.67
N SER A 82 68.18 -5.94 17.79
CA SER A 82 69.19 -5.06 17.18
C SER A 82 69.60 -3.86 18.04
N ALA A 83 68.95 -3.66 19.19
CA ALA A 83 69.20 -2.51 20.04
C ALA A 83 70.58 -2.58 20.71
N SER A 84 71.24 -1.43 20.80
CA SER A 84 72.61 -1.34 21.36
C SER A 84 72.64 -1.30 22.88
N ASN A 85 71.54 -0.89 23.51
CA ASN A 85 71.34 -0.85 24.96
C ASN A 85 69.84 -0.84 25.30
N ILE A 86 69.52 -0.86 26.59
CA ILE A 86 68.15 -0.94 27.09
C ILE A 86 67.33 0.32 26.72
N ASP A 87 67.94 1.50 26.68
CA ASP A 87 67.22 2.73 26.36
C ASP A 87 66.91 2.84 24.87
N ASP A 88 67.81 2.38 24.00
CA ASP A 88 67.58 2.18 22.56
C ASP A 88 66.48 1.15 22.31
N ALA A 89 66.49 0.02 23.05
CA ALA A 89 65.43 -0.98 22.95
C ALA A 89 64.05 -0.42 23.34
N LYS A 90 63.97 0.41 24.39
CA LYS A 90 62.74 1.09 24.81
C LYS A 90 62.26 2.09 23.75
N ALA A 91 63.16 2.88 23.17
CA ALA A 91 62.82 3.83 22.11
C ALA A 91 62.25 3.11 20.88
N ARG A 92 62.91 2.03 20.45
CA ARG A 92 62.45 1.18 19.33
C ARG A 92 61.12 0.49 19.62
N ALA A 93 60.95 -0.06 20.81
CA ALA A 93 59.69 -0.68 21.23
C ALA A 93 58.54 0.34 21.23
N SER A 94 58.78 1.56 21.72
CA SER A 94 57.79 2.64 21.68
C SER A 94 57.37 2.98 20.26
N LEU A 95 58.32 3.14 19.34
CA LEU A 95 58.03 3.45 17.93
C LEU A 95 57.27 2.31 17.23
N ALA A 96 57.66 1.06 17.48
CA ALA A 96 56.99 -0.10 16.88
C ALA A 96 55.55 -0.24 17.41
N LEU A 97 55.31 -0.01 18.70
CA LEU A 97 53.95 -0.02 19.28
C LEU A 97 53.10 1.15 18.79
N GLU A 98 53.67 2.35 18.65
CA GLU A 98 52.95 3.50 18.08
C GLU A 98 52.53 3.24 16.62
N ALA A 99 53.42 2.63 15.82
CA ALA A 99 53.11 2.24 14.46
C ALA A 99 52.01 1.15 14.40
N PHE A 100 52.05 0.18 15.32
CA PHE A 100 51.04 -0.86 15.46
C PHE A 100 49.68 -0.29 15.87
N GLU A 101 49.64 0.64 16.83
CA GLU A 101 48.41 1.33 17.24
C GLU A 101 47.79 2.09 16.07
N LYS A 102 48.58 2.84 15.31
CA LYS A 102 48.11 3.55 14.11
C LYS A 102 47.53 2.58 13.07
N SER A 103 48.17 1.43 12.85
CA SER A 103 47.66 0.37 11.96
C SER A 103 46.32 -0.19 12.44
N ILE A 104 46.18 -0.50 13.73
CA ILE A 104 44.91 -0.98 14.32
C ILE A 104 43.81 0.08 14.18
N CYS A 105 44.07 1.30 14.64
CA CYS A 105 43.09 2.38 14.64
C CYS A 105 42.55 2.61 13.24
N ALA A 106 43.44 2.68 12.28
CA ALA A 106 43.06 2.96 10.92
C ALA A 106 42.29 1.78 10.30
N ARG A 107 42.71 0.53 10.52
CA ARG A 107 41.92 -0.66 10.11
C ARG A 107 40.53 -0.68 10.73
N ALA A 108 40.41 -0.31 12.01
CA ALA A 108 39.13 -0.21 12.70
C ALA A 108 38.26 0.89 12.10
N THR A 109 38.84 2.06 11.77
CA THR A 109 38.13 3.15 11.08
C THR A 109 37.66 2.71 9.69
N GLU A 110 38.49 2.04 8.91
CA GLU A 110 38.09 1.53 7.59
C GLU A 110 36.98 0.48 7.70
N ALA A 111 37.09 -0.46 8.65
CA ALA A 111 36.06 -1.47 8.88
C ALA A 111 34.73 -0.81 9.29
N ALA A 112 34.77 0.17 10.19
CA ALA A 112 33.59 0.93 10.59
C ALA A 112 32.97 1.69 9.40
N ALA A 113 33.80 2.34 8.58
CA ALA A 113 33.33 3.04 7.38
C ALA A 113 32.68 2.07 6.36
N ARG A 114 33.27 0.88 6.14
CA ARG A 114 32.70 -0.14 5.26
C ARG A 114 31.36 -0.66 5.78
N ASN A 115 31.29 -1.00 7.08
CA ASN A 115 30.04 -1.46 7.70
C ASN A 115 28.95 -0.41 7.59
N PHE A 116 29.25 0.85 7.90
CA PHE A 116 28.31 1.96 7.77
C PHE A 116 27.82 2.15 6.33
N GLN A 117 28.73 2.10 5.35
CA GLN A 117 28.35 2.20 3.93
C GLN A 117 27.45 1.03 3.50
N GLN A 118 27.76 -0.18 3.94
CA GLN A 118 26.95 -1.37 3.64
C GLN A 118 25.55 -1.26 4.26
N GLU A 119 25.45 -0.90 5.55
CA GLU A 119 24.18 -0.68 6.24
C GLU A 119 23.36 0.42 5.56
N HIS A 120 23.99 1.52 5.18
CA HIS A 120 23.33 2.62 4.48
C HIS A 120 22.78 2.20 3.11
N ILE A 121 23.51 1.37 2.35
CA ILE A 121 23.00 0.82 1.07
C ILE A 121 21.82 -0.11 1.34
N MET A 122 21.91 -1.00 2.33
CA MET A 122 20.82 -1.91 2.68
C MET A 122 19.56 -1.16 3.14
N LEU A 123 19.71 -0.14 4.00
CA LEU A 123 18.61 0.69 4.46
C LEU A 123 17.98 1.47 3.31
N LYS A 124 18.78 2.02 2.39
CA LYS A 124 18.26 2.68 1.19
C LYS A 124 17.44 1.75 0.33
N GLN A 125 17.92 0.53 0.09
CA GLN A 125 17.18 -0.47 -0.68
C GLN A 125 15.84 -0.81 0.00
N GLN A 126 15.85 -1.03 1.32
CA GLN A 126 14.64 -1.33 2.06
C GLN A 126 13.60 -0.20 1.99
N VAL A 127 14.04 1.06 2.04
CA VAL A 127 13.15 2.22 1.87
C VAL A 127 12.54 2.24 0.46
N GLU A 128 13.34 1.96 -0.57
CA GLU A 128 12.86 1.91 -1.96
C GLU A 128 11.83 0.79 -2.17
N ASP A 129 12.10 -0.40 -1.63
CA ASP A 129 11.17 -1.54 -1.68
C ASP A 129 9.83 -1.20 -1.00
N LEU A 130 9.87 -0.61 0.19
CA LEU A 130 8.67 -0.17 0.92
C LEU A 130 7.88 0.90 0.15
N LEU A 131 8.56 1.82 -0.55
CA LEU A 131 7.90 2.81 -1.40
C LEU A 131 7.23 2.16 -2.61
N GLN A 132 7.86 1.15 -3.21
CA GLN A 132 7.27 0.39 -4.31
C GLN A 132 6.01 -0.35 -3.84
N GLU A 133 6.07 -1.06 -2.71
CA GLU A 133 4.92 -1.74 -2.12
C GLU A 133 3.79 -0.76 -1.80
N ASN A 134 4.11 0.39 -1.21
CA ASN A 134 3.13 1.43 -0.91
C ASN A 134 2.42 1.94 -2.18
N ASN A 135 3.14 2.07 -3.29
CA ASN A 135 2.56 2.46 -4.57
C ASN A 135 1.64 1.38 -5.15
N ILE A 136 2.01 0.10 -5.04
CA ILE A 136 1.14 -1.02 -5.45
C ILE A 136 -0.14 -1.00 -4.63
N LEU A 137 -0.04 -0.84 -3.30
CA LEU A 137 -1.19 -0.76 -2.41
C LEU A 137 -2.10 0.43 -2.73
N LYS A 138 -1.53 1.61 -3.00
CA LYS A 138 -2.30 2.79 -3.43
C LYS A 138 -3.08 2.54 -4.72
N ARG A 139 -2.46 1.90 -5.72
CA ARG A 139 -3.13 1.54 -6.97
C ARG A 139 -4.25 0.53 -6.75
N ALA A 140 -3.98 -0.52 -5.97
CA ALA A 140 -4.98 -1.54 -5.63
C ALA A 140 -6.17 -0.92 -4.89
N PHE A 141 -5.91 -0.04 -3.93
CA PHE A 141 -6.93 0.70 -3.20
C PHE A 141 -7.78 1.58 -4.12
N ALA A 142 -7.15 2.33 -5.04
CA ALA A 142 -7.88 3.19 -5.97
C ALA A 142 -8.84 2.39 -6.87
N VAL A 143 -8.37 1.26 -7.44
CA VAL A 143 -9.20 0.36 -8.26
C VAL A 143 -10.35 -0.21 -7.44
N GLN A 144 -10.09 -0.63 -6.21
CA GLN A 144 -11.12 -1.23 -5.38
C GLN A 144 -12.14 -0.20 -4.87
N HIS A 145 -11.70 1.04 -4.61
CA HIS A 145 -12.58 2.15 -4.30
C HIS A 145 -13.50 2.49 -5.48
N GLU A 146 -12.97 2.54 -6.70
CA GLU A 146 -13.77 2.74 -7.92
C GLU A 146 -14.84 1.67 -8.09
N ARG A 147 -14.46 0.39 -7.95
CA ARG A 147 -15.42 -0.73 -7.99
C ARG A 147 -16.50 -0.61 -6.92
N GLN A 148 -16.13 -0.24 -5.70
CA GLN A 148 -17.08 -0.07 -4.60
C GLN A 148 -18.09 1.04 -4.93
N LYS A 149 -17.61 2.16 -5.45
CA LYS A 149 -18.47 3.26 -5.90
C LYS A 149 -19.45 2.81 -6.98
N GLU A 150 -18.99 2.07 -7.98
CA GLU A 150 -19.89 1.50 -9.00
C GLU A 150 -20.94 0.55 -8.41
N PHE A 151 -20.59 -0.24 -7.39
CA PHE A 151 -21.55 -1.11 -6.70
C PHE A 151 -22.60 -0.30 -5.95
N GLU A 152 -22.21 0.78 -5.28
CA GLU A 152 -23.12 1.69 -4.59
C GLU A 152 -24.05 2.40 -5.59
N ASP A 153 -23.50 2.90 -6.70
CA ASP A 153 -24.26 3.55 -7.77
C ASP A 153 -25.29 2.60 -8.40
N ARG A 154 -24.88 1.35 -8.73
CA ARG A 154 -25.80 0.30 -9.19
C ARG A 154 -26.86 -0.05 -8.15
N GLY A 155 -26.49 -0.09 -6.87
CA GLY A 155 -27.42 -0.32 -5.77
C GLY A 155 -28.51 0.75 -5.69
N ASN A 156 -28.12 2.02 -5.88
CA ASN A 156 -29.05 3.14 -5.93
C ASN A 156 -30.00 3.04 -7.13
N GLU A 157 -29.49 2.71 -8.32
CA GLU A 157 -30.31 2.51 -9.53
C GLU A 157 -31.33 1.38 -9.35
N VAL A 158 -30.92 0.23 -8.80
CA VAL A 158 -31.83 -0.89 -8.50
C VAL A 158 -32.93 -0.45 -7.54
N ASN A 159 -32.61 0.34 -6.52
CA ASN A 159 -33.61 0.84 -5.58
C ASN A 159 -34.59 1.80 -6.25
N GLN A 160 -34.13 2.67 -7.15
CA GLN A 160 -35.00 3.56 -7.94
C GLN A 160 -35.94 2.76 -8.86
N LEU A 161 -35.41 1.75 -9.56
CA LEU A 161 -36.22 0.87 -10.41
C LEU A 161 -37.28 0.12 -9.61
N LYS A 162 -36.95 -0.40 -8.42
CA LYS A 162 -37.92 -1.05 -7.52
C LYS A 162 -39.07 -0.10 -7.14
N GLN A 163 -38.75 1.17 -6.83
CA GLN A 163 -39.78 2.17 -6.52
C GLN A 163 -40.69 2.43 -7.72
N MET A 164 -40.13 2.57 -8.92
CA MET A 164 -40.90 2.79 -10.15
C MET A 164 -41.80 1.59 -10.49
N VAL A 165 -41.28 0.37 -10.34
CA VAL A 165 -42.07 -0.87 -10.51
C VAL A 165 -43.24 -0.91 -9.54
N ALA A 166 -43.02 -0.57 -8.26
CA ALA A 166 -44.08 -0.50 -7.26
C ALA A 166 -45.15 0.55 -7.63
N GLN A 167 -44.74 1.71 -8.15
CA GLN A 167 -45.67 2.73 -8.64
C GLN A 167 -46.52 2.23 -9.81
N TYR A 168 -45.91 1.57 -10.80
CA TYR A 168 -46.67 1.02 -11.94
C TYR A 168 -47.62 -0.11 -11.51
N GLN A 169 -47.22 -0.96 -10.57
CA GLN A 169 -48.10 -1.98 -10.01
C GLN A 169 -49.33 -1.36 -9.33
N GLU A 170 -49.18 -0.22 -8.64
CA GLU A 170 -50.29 0.49 -8.01
C GLU A 170 -51.24 1.11 -9.05
N GLN A 171 -50.69 1.73 -10.09
CA GLN A 171 -51.48 2.30 -11.19
C GLN A 171 -52.30 1.22 -11.89
N LEU A 172 -51.69 0.06 -12.13
CA LEU A 172 -52.35 -1.07 -12.79
C LEU A 172 -53.52 -1.60 -11.94
N ARG A 173 -53.31 -1.77 -10.64
CA ARG A 173 -54.38 -2.13 -9.69
C ARG A 173 -55.53 -1.12 -9.69
N THR A 174 -55.21 0.17 -9.73
CA THR A 174 -56.22 1.26 -9.76
C THR A 174 -57.05 1.21 -11.05
N LEU A 175 -56.39 1.02 -12.20
CA LEU A 175 -57.07 0.91 -13.49
C LEU A 175 -57.96 -0.33 -13.57
N GLU A 176 -57.50 -1.47 -13.04
CA GLU A 176 -58.30 -2.70 -12.95
C GLU A 176 -59.58 -2.49 -12.15
N VAL A 177 -59.49 -1.85 -10.98
CA VAL A 177 -60.65 -1.52 -10.13
C VAL A 177 -61.61 -0.58 -10.86
N ASN A 178 -61.10 0.47 -11.51
CA ASN A 178 -61.93 1.42 -12.27
C ASN A 178 -62.65 0.75 -13.44
N ASN A 179 -61.96 -0.12 -14.19
CA ASN A 179 -62.54 -0.83 -15.32
C ASN A 179 -63.63 -1.82 -14.85
N TYR A 180 -63.40 -2.51 -13.74
CA TYR A 180 -64.40 -3.36 -13.12
C TYR A 180 -65.65 -2.57 -12.70
N ALA A 181 -65.47 -1.43 -12.01
CA ALA A 181 -66.57 -0.57 -11.59
C ALA A 181 -67.39 -0.08 -12.80
N LEU A 182 -66.72 0.37 -13.87
CA LEU A 182 -67.38 0.79 -15.11
C LEU A 182 -68.16 -0.36 -15.76
N THR A 183 -67.56 -1.54 -15.86
CA THR A 183 -68.22 -2.75 -16.40
C THR A 183 -69.48 -3.10 -15.59
N MET A 184 -69.43 -2.99 -14.26
CA MET A 184 -70.57 -3.21 -13.39
C MET A 184 -71.69 -2.17 -13.61
N HIS A 185 -71.35 -0.89 -13.69
CA HIS A 185 -72.32 0.17 -13.97
C HIS A 185 -72.98 0.01 -15.35
N LEU A 186 -72.22 -0.38 -16.38
CA LEU A 186 -72.77 -0.64 -17.71
C LEU A 186 -73.76 -1.80 -17.71
N LYS A 187 -73.45 -2.91 -17.01
CA LYS A 187 -74.40 -4.03 -16.86
C LYS A 187 -75.67 -3.60 -16.15
N GLN A 188 -75.56 -2.79 -15.10
CA GLN A 188 -76.71 -2.28 -14.36
C GLN A 188 -77.58 -1.35 -15.21
N ALA A 189 -76.98 -0.47 -16.02
CA ALA A 189 -77.70 0.40 -16.95
C ALA A 189 -78.43 -0.39 -18.06
N GLN A 190 -77.82 -1.46 -18.57
CA GLN A 190 -78.45 -2.35 -19.55
C GLN A 190 -79.63 -3.14 -18.98
N GLN A 191 -79.53 -3.60 -17.74
CA GLN A 191 -80.60 -4.34 -17.06
C GLN A 191 -81.74 -3.42 -16.58
N GLY A 192 -81.43 -2.16 -16.25
CA GLY A 192 -82.43 -1.14 -15.88
C GLY A 192 -83.25 -0.60 -17.06
N ASN A 193 -82.78 -0.79 -18.30
CA ASN A 193 -83.52 -0.41 -19.50
C ASN A 193 -84.36 -1.58 -20.03
N SER A 194 -85.52 -1.77 -19.40
CA SER A 194 -86.69 -2.35 -20.08
C SER A 194 -87.32 -1.28 -20.99
N ILE A 195 -86.63 -0.86 -22.06
CA ILE A 195 -87.25 -0.01 -23.08
C ILE A 195 -87.81 -0.93 -24.19
N PRO A 196 -89.14 -0.93 -24.44
CA PRO A 196 -89.74 -1.69 -25.52
C PRO A 196 -89.17 -1.24 -26.86
N GLY A 197 -88.78 -2.19 -27.70
CA GLY A 197 -88.14 -1.93 -28.99
C GLY A 197 -88.89 -0.91 -29.85
N ARG A 198 -88.22 0.18 -30.19
CA ARG A 198 -88.49 0.97 -31.39
C ARG A 198 -87.22 1.72 -31.79
N PHE A 199 -86.33 1.03 -32.49
CA PHE A 199 -85.41 1.69 -33.39
C PHE A 199 -86.20 2.07 -34.65
N HIS A 200 -86.24 3.36 -34.97
CA HIS A 200 -86.70 3.85 -36.27
C HIS A 200 -85.50 3.85 -37.22
N PRO A 201 -85.55 3.14 -38.36
CA PRO A 201 -84.58 3.35 -39.42
C PRO A 201 -84.94 4.64 -40.18
N ASP A 202 -83.91 5.28 -40.71
CA ASP A 202 -83.90 6.42 -41.62
C ASP A 202 -84.20 7.80 -41.03
N VAL A 203 -83.14 8.59 -40.81
CA VAL A 203 -82.99 9.94 -41.40
C VAL A 203 -81.47 10.19 -41.62
N PHE A 204 -81.15 10.72 -42.81
CA PHE A 204 -79.86 11.07 -43.43
C PHE A 204 -78.73 11.60 -42.54
#